data_AF-A0AAV0A283-F1
#
_entry.id   AF-A0AAV0A283-F1
#
_cell.length_a   1.000
_cell.length_b   1.000
_cell.length_c   1.000
_cell.angle_alpha   90.00
_cell.angle_beta   90.00
_cell.angle_gamma   90.00
#
_symmetry.space_group_name_H-M   'P 1'
#
loop_
_entity.id
_entity.type
_entity.pdbx_description
1 polymer ?
#
loop_
_entity_poly.entity_id
_entity_poly.type
_entity_poly.pdbx_seq_one_letter_code
_entity_poly.pdbx_strand_id
1 'polypeptide(L)'
;MASIYGEEWCVIDERAKIFCIRISDDKEDPKWTLCLQVMLPNEYPGTAPPIYQLNAPWLKGQERADLSNSLEEIYVCPPCLVQ
;
A
#
# COMPACT_ATOMS: atom_id res chain seq x y z
N MET A 1 -9.52 8.45 2.67
CA MET A 1 -8.69 7.35 3.23
C MET A 1 -9.07 7.02 4.66
N ALA A 2 -8.88 7.91 5.64
CA ALA A 2 -9.31 7.66 7.03
C ALA A 2 -10.81 7.33 7.18
N SER A 3 -11.68 7.90 6.33
CA SER A 3 -13.12 7.56 6.33
C SER A 3 -13.46 6.15 5.81
N ILE A 4 -12.53 5.48 5.13
CA ILE A 4 -12.72 4.13 4.58
C ILE A 4 -12.09 3.10 5.53
N TYR A 5 -10.89 3.38 6.02
CA TYR A 5 -10.09 2.44 6.81
C TYR A 5 -10.14 2.71 8.32
N GLY A 6 -10.71 3.83 8.76
CA GLY A 6 -10.83 4.17 10.18
C GLY A 6 -9.51 4.04 10.94
N GLU A 7 -9.50 3.14 11.92
CA GLU A 7 -8.36 2.85 12.81
C GLU A 7 -7.23 2.05 12.14
N GLU A 8 -7.47 1.49 10.96
CA GLU A 8 -6.46 0.76 10.18
C GLU A 8 -5.57 1.71 9.36
N TRP A 9 -6.00 2.96 9.20
CA TRP A 9 -5.20 4.02 8.60
C TRP A 9 -4.37 4.75 9.64
N CYS A 10 -3.06 4.83 9.40
CA CYS A 10 -2.12 5.54 10.24
C CYS A 10 -1.30 6.54 9.40
N VAL A 11 -1.25 7.79 9.84
CA VAL A 11 -0.34 8.79 9.28
C VAL A 11 0.99 8.67 10.00
N ILE A 12 2.03 8.23 9.30
CA ILE A 12 3.37 8.06 9.87
C ILE A 12 4.11 9.39 9.92
N ASP A 13 4.10 10.11 8.79
CA ASP A 13 4.63 11.47 8.68
C ASP A 13 3.82 12.23 7.63
N GLU A 14 3.05 13.22 8.08
CA GLU A 14 2.21 14.03 7.20
C GLU A 14 3.05 14.92 6.25
N ARG A 15 4.18 15.45 6.73
CA ARG A 15 5.03 16.35 5.94
C ARG A 15 5.77 15.59 4.86
N ALA A 16 6.28 14.41 5.18
CA ALA A 16 6.92 13.51 4.22
C ALA A 16 5.89 12.68 3.40
N LYS A 17 4.58 12.88 3.64
CA LYS A 17 3.48 12.16 2.99
C LYS A 17 3.66 10.64 3.05
N ILE A 18 3.98 10.15 4.24
CA ILE A 18 4.13 8.73 4.55
C ILE A 18 2.91 8.26 5.32
N PHE A 19 2.23 7.27 4.76
CA PHE A 19 1.01 6.70 5.30
C PHE A 19 1.16 5.18 5.45
N CYS A 20 0.44 4.59 6.39
CA CYS A 20 0.42 3.16 6.60
C CYS A 20 -1.03 2.68 6.71
N ILE A 21 -1.32 1.57 6.05
CA ILE A 21 -2.61 0.89 6.08
C ILE A 21 -2.36 -0.52 6.58
N ARG A 22 -3.02 -0.90 7.67
CA ARG A 22 -3.06 -2.29 8.11
C ARG A 22 -4.22 -2.99 7.40
N ILE A 23 -3.96 -4.15 6.81
CA ILE A 23 -4.95 -4.96 6.11
C ILE A 23 -4.88 -6.36 6.71
N SER A 24 -6.01 -6.88 7.19
CA SER A 24 -6.09 -8.18 7.85
C SER A 24 -7.25 -8.99 7.28
N ASP A 25 -7.01 -10.28 7.01
CA ASP A 25 -8.01 -11.22 6.47
C ASP A 25 -9.14 -11.54 7.47
N ASP A 26 -8.82 -11.56 8.77
CA ASP A 26 -9.79 -11.79 9.85
C ASP A 26 -9.46 -10.93 11.08
N LYS A 27 -10.49 -10.50 11.81
CA LYS A 27 -10.35 -9.64 13.01
C LYS A 27 -10.02 -10.41 14.28
N GLU A 28 -10.34 -11.71 14.35
CA GLU A 28 -10.19 -12.55 15.53
C GLU A 28 -8.89 -13.38 15.48
N ASP A 29 -8.48 -13.86 14.30
CA ASP A 29 -7.19 -14.51 14.04
C ASP A 29 -6.47 -13.82 12.86
N PRO A 30 -5.71 -12.73 13.13
CA PRO A 30 -5.09 -11.89 12.10
C PRO A 30 -3.83 -12.53 11.49
N LYS A 31 -3.85 -13.85 11.24
CA LYS A 31 -2.76 -14.65 10.68
C LYS A 31 -2.20 -14.01 9.40
N TRP A 32 -3.10 -13.52 8.55
CA TRP A 32 -2.77 -12.82 7.32
C TRP A 32 -2.96 -11.32 7.51
N THR A 33 -2.04 -10.72 8.25
CA THR A 33 -1.95 -9.25 8.36
C THR A 33 -0.80 -8.72 7.52
N LEU A 34 -1.09 -7.70 6.73
CA LEU A 34 -0.17 -6.95 5.91
C LEU A 34 -0.23 -5.48 6.33
N CYS A 35 0.92 -4.89 6.62
CA CYS A 35 1.05 -3.45 6.71
C CYS A 35 1.60 -2.91 5.39
N LEU A 36 0.76 -2.18 4.65
CA LEU A 36 1.14 -1.46 3.44
C LEU A 36 1.52 -0.04 3.83
N GLN A 37 2.80 0.29 3.73
CA GLN A 37 3.25 1.67 3.83
C GLN A 37 3.35 2.28 2.43
N VAL A 38 2.82 3.48 2.29
CA VAL A 38 2.82 4.28 1.06
C VAL A 38 3.55 5.57 1.35
N MET A 39 4.62 5.83 0.61
CA MET A 39 5.34 7.10 0.62
C MET A 39 5.08 7.81 -0.70
N LEU A 40 4.62 9.05 -0.63
CA LEU A 40 4.41 9.89 -1.81
C LEU A 40 5.58 10.86 -1.95
N PRO A 41 6.48 10.66 -2.94
CA PRO A 41 7.55 11.63 -3.19
C PRO A 41 6.99 13.00 -3.58
N ASN A 42 7.83 14.04 -3.53
CA ASN A 42 7.40 15.41 -3.82
C ASN A 42 6.87 15.57 -5.25
N GLU A 43 7.42 14.79 -6.17
CA GLU A 43 7.07 14.78 -7.59
C GLU A 43 5.81 13.95 -7.90
N TYR A 44 5.22 13.27 -6.92
CA TYR A 44 3.93 12.59 -7.08
C TYR A 44 2.77 13.61 -7.09
N PRO A 45 1.73 13.44 -7.94
CA PRO A 45 1.49 12.35 -8.89
C PRO A 45 2.06 12.59 -10.31
N GLY A 46 2.99 13.54 -10.46
CA GLY A 46 3.53 13.96 -11.75
C GLY A 46 4.52 12.95 -12.33
N THR A 47 5.81 13.10 -12.00
CA THR A 47 6.90 12.35 -12.64
C THR A 47 7.47 11.23 -11.79
N ALA A 48 7.02 11.07 -10.54
CA ALA A 48 7.48 10.00 -9.65
C ALA A 48 6.31 9.14 -9.15
N PRO A 49 6.44 7.80 -9.23
CA PRO A 49 5.45 6.88 -8.69
C PRO A 49 5.43 6.93 -7.15
N PRO A 50 4.32 6.48 -6.53
CA PRO A 50 4.30 6.19 -5.10
C PRO A 50 5.26 5.05 -4.78
N ILE A 51 5.89 5.10 -3.60
CA ILE A 51 6.78 4.05 -3.12
C ILE A 51 6.02 3.19 -2.13
N TYR A 52 5.94 1.89 -2.40
CA TYR A 52 5.23 0.92 -1.57
C TYR A 52 6.20 0.07 -0.75
N GLN A 53 5.89 -0.14 0.52
CA GLN A 53 6.56 -1.13 1.36
C GLN A 53 5.54 -2.10 1.96
N LEU A 54 5.76 -3.39 1.65
CA LEU A 54 4.96 -4.51 2.15
C LEU A 54 5.63 -5.11 3.39
N ASN A 55 4.95 -5.04 4.53
CA ASN A 55 5.41 -5.63 5.79
C ASN A 55 4.44 -6.73 6.23
N ALA A 56 4.82 -7.98 5.94
CA ALA A 56 4.10 -9.19 6.32
C ALA A 56 5.12 -10.33 6.51
N PRO A 57 5.31 -10.89 7.72
CA PRO A 57 6.31 -11.94 7.97
C PRO A 57 6.08 -13.23 7.19
N TRP A 58 4.84 -13.45 6.76
CA TRP A 58 4.41 -14.60 5.98
C TRP A 58 4.59 -14.40 4.46
N LEU A 59 4.67 -13.15 3.99
CA LEU A 59 4.78 -12.83 2.57
C LEU A 59 6.25 -12.76 2.15
N LYS A 60 6.70 -13.75 1.40
CA LYS A 60 8.11 -13.91 1.01
C LYS A 60 8.26 -14.39 -0.43
N GLY A 61 9.48 -14.32 -0.95
CA GLY A 61 9.84 -14.90 -2.24
C GLY A 61 9.03 -14.29 -3.39
N GLN A 62 8.55 -15.17 -4.28
CA GLN A 62 7.85 -14.78 -5.50
C GLN A 62 6.52 -14.08 -5.21
N GLU A 63 5.75 -14.54 -4.22
CA GLU A 63 4.45 -13.93 -3.88
C GLU A 63 4.59 -12.46 -3.48
N ARG A 64 5.66 -12.13 -2.75
CA ARG A 64 5.98 -10.73 -2.41
C ARG A 64 6.31 -9.92 -3.66
N ALA A 65 7.10 -10.48 -4.56
CA ALA A 65 7.50 -9.80 -5.80
C ALA A 65 6.29 -9.56 -6.71
N ASP A 66 5.42 -10.56 -6.86
CA ASP A 66 4.21 -10.47 -7.67
C ASP A 66 3.26 -9.39 -7.11
N LEU A 67 3.05 -9.36 -5.79
CA LEU A 67 2.22 -8.34 -5.16
C LEU A 67 2.80 -6.93 -5.33
N SER A 68 4.12 -6.76 -5.18
CA SER A 68 4.78 -5.49 -5.46
C SER A 68 4.60 -5.06 -6.91
N ASN A 69 4.79 -5.97 -7.86
CA ASN A 69 4.65 -5.68 -9.29
C ASN A 69 3.23 -5.26 -9.64
N SER A 70 2.21 -5.93 -9.09
CA SER A 70 0.81 -5.54 -9.29
C SER A 70 0.50 -4.13 -8.76
N LEU A 71 1.12 -3.71 -7.66
CA LEU A 71 0.95 -2.34 -7.14
C LEU A 71 1.56 -1.29 -8.09
N GLU A 72 2.68 -1.61 -8.73
CA GLU A 72 3.30 -0.74 -9.73
C GLU A 72 2.45 -0.68 -11.02
N GLU A 73 1.90 -1.80 -11.46
CA GLU A 73 1.01 -1.86 -12.64
C GLU A 73 -0.23 -0.97 -12.48
N ILE A 74 -0.83 -0.91 -11.29
CA ILE A 74 -1.98 -0.03 -11.01
C ILE A 74 -1.62 1.45 -11.21
N TYR A 75 -0.38 1.84 -10.91
CA TYR A 75 0.07 3.22 -11.14
C TYR A 75 0.26 3.52 -12.63
N VAL A 76 0.87 2.58 -13.37
CA VAL A 76 1.14 2.74 -14.81
C VAL A 76 -0.16 2.70 -15.64
N CYS A 77 -1.10 1.84 -15.25
CA CYS A 77 -2.39 1.69 -15.89
C CYS A 77 -3.49 1.76 -14.83
N PRO A 78 -3.94 2.97 -14.44
CA PRO A 78 -5.05 3.13 -13.54
C PRO A 78 -6.27 2.38 -14.09
N PRO A 79 -7.05 1.66 -13.26
CA PRO A 79 -8.18 0.85 -13.71
C PRO A 79 -9.26 1.66 -14.47
N CYS A 80 -9.25 3.00 -14.38
CA CYS A 80 -10.10 3.88 -15.19
C CYS A 80 -9.69 3.98 -16.68
N LEU A 81 -8.51 3.51 -17.07
CA LEU A 81 -8.02 3.50 -18.46
C LEU A 81 -8.28 2.17 -19.20
N VAL A 82 -8.84 1.17 -18.50
CA VAL A 82 -9.23 -0.11 -19.07
C VAL A 82 -10.73 -0.09 -19.35
N GLN A 83 -11.16 0.71 -20.34
CA GLN A 83 -12.53 0.71 -20.89
C GLN A 83 -12.50 0.55 -22.40
#